data_AF-A0A935PMQ4-F1
#
_entry.id   AF-A0A935PMQ4-F1
#
_cell.length_a   1.000
_cell.length_b   1.000
_cell.length_c   1.000
_cell.angle_alpha   90.00
_cell.angle_beta   90.00
_cell.angle_gamma   90.00
#
_symmetry.space_group_name_H-M   'P 1'
#
loop_
_entity.id
_entity.type
_entity.pdbx_description
1 polymer ?
#
loop_
_entity_poly.entity_id
_entity_poly.type
_entity_poly.pdbx_seq_one_letter_code
_entity_poly.pdbx_strand_id
1 'polypeptide(L)'
;MKGLVEREVKSDQAVWTLNLRRASDTLADAQQKITADRDAVLAFLKKQGFADAEIERQPTKTLDKLARDFNQAQGERFRYVVTTSVEVTTNKVDLVRSATGATEELLKAGVILDSENQTGRANPRFVVTKFNDLRPELLAAATKNARSIAEQFAADSGAKVGGIRSANQGSIQIYGTDGNDESAPFSPTSTPAKKIRVVSTFEFELK
;
A
#
# COMPACT_ATOMS: atom_id res chain seq x y z
N MET A 1 -15.87 10.90 -28.16
CA MET A 1 -14.86 11.69 -27.40
C MET A 1 -14.42 10.96 -26.15
N LYS A 2 -13.15 11.08 -25.77
CA LYS A 2 -12.62 10.53 -24.52
C LYS A 2 -12.46 11.66 -23.52
N GLY A 3 -13.05 11.50 -22.33
CA GLY A 3 -12.80 12.36 -21.17
C GLY A 3 -11.71 11.73 -20.32
N LEU A 4 -10.61 12.45 -20.16
CA LEU A 4 -9.51 12.07 -19.28
C LEU A 4 -9.48 13.03 -18.09
N VAL A 5 -9.46 12.48 -16.89
CA VAL A 5 -9.21 13.25 -15.66
C VAL A 5 -8.11 12.58 -14.88
N GLU A 6 -7.19 13.42 -14.42
CA GLU A 6 -6.15 13.05 -13.49
C GLU A 6 -6.28 13.92 -12.24
N ARG A 7 -6.22 13.29 -11.07
CA ARG A 7 -6.25 14.00 -9.80
C ARG A 7 -5.24 13.42 -8.84
N GLU A 8 -4.47 14.29 -8.20
CA GLU A 8 -3.62 13.92 -7.10
C GLU A 8 -4.44 13.85 -5.81
N VAL A 9 -4.28 12.76 -5.07
CA VAL A 9 -4.99 12.49 -3.84
C VAL A 9 -3.99 11.98 -2.81
N LYS A 10 -4.06 12.53 -1.60
CA LYS A 10 -3.30 12.02 -0.47
C LYS A 10 -4.00 10.78 0.09
N SER A 11 -3.24 9.71 0.31
CA SER A 11 -3.69 8.53 1.05
C SER A 11 -4.22 8.93 2.41
N ASP A 12 -5.29 8.26 2.82
CA ASP A 12 -5.99 8.50 4.07
C ASP A 12 -5.77 7.39 5.10
N GLN A 13 -5.22 6.26 4.66
CA GLN A 13 -4.89 5.12 5.49
C GLN A 13 -3.48 4.62 5.16
N ALA A 14 -2.75 4.20 6.19
CA ALA A 14 -1.47 3.53 6.09
C ALA A 14 -1.56 2.18 6.80
N VAL A 15 -0.95 1.17 6.18
CA VAL A 15 -0.75 -0.16 6.74
C VAL A 15 0.75 -0.44 6.75
N TRP A 16 1.31 -0.65 7.92
CA TRP A 16 2.74 -0.87 8.11
C TRP A 16 2.98 -2.17 8.87
N THR A 17 3.72 -3.10 8.27
CA THR A 17 3.96 -4.42 8.87
C THR A 17 5.42 -4.56 9.27
N LEU A 18 5.70 -4.67 10.55
CA LEU A 18 7.05 -4.88 11.09
C LEU A 18 7.27 -6.38 11.27
N ASN A 19 8.06 -7.00 10.39
CA ASN A 19 8.39 -8.41 10.48
C ASN A 19 9.60 -8.62 11.39
N LEU A 20 9.49 -9.64 12.24
CA LEU A 20 10.52 -10.02 13.20
C LEU A 20 10.89 -11.48 12.97
N ARG A 21 12.18 -11.79 13.08
CA ARG A 21 12.72 -13.13 12.87
C ARG A 21 13.85 -13.40 13.86
N ARG A 22 13.77 -14.53 14.56
CA ARG A 22 14.82 -15.05 15.42
C ARG A 22 15.08 -16.52 15.12
N ALA A 23 16.34 -16.93 15.27
CA ALA A 23 16.76 -18.32 15.13
C ALA A 23 17.51 -18.75 16.38
N SER A 24 17.29 -20.00 16.82
CA SER A 24 17.99 -20.61 17.95
C SER A 24 18.01 -22.13 17.84
N ASP A 25 18.84 -22.78 18.67
CA ASP A 25 18.90 -24.24 18.80
C ASP A 25 17.73 -24.81 19.62
N THR A 26 17.13 -24.00 20.50
CA THR A 26 15.98 -24.39 21.30
C THR A 26 14.77 -23.49 21.01
N LEU A 27 13.58 -24.07 21.02
CA LEU A 27 12.34 -23.32 20.81
C LEU A 27 12.12 -22.28 21.91
N ALA A 28 12.44 -22.61 23.17
CA ALA A 28 12.25 -21.73 24.31
C ALA A 28 13.08 -20.43 24.17
N ASP A 29 14.36 -20.54 23.81
CA ASP A 29 15.22 -19.36 23.61
C ASP A 29 14.76 -18.52 22.40
N ALA A 30 14.36 -19.16 21.29
CA ALA A 30 13.82 -18.45 20.14
C ALA A 30 12.52 -17.68 20.49
N GLN A 31 11.62 -18.31 21.27
CA GLN A 31 10.38 -17.69 21.74
C GLN A 31 10.62 -16.54 22.73
N GLN A 32 11.61 -16.66 23.62
CA GLN A 32 11.96 -15.59 24.55
C GLN A 32 12.52 -14.37 23.79
N LYS A 33 13.44 -14.60 22.85
CA LYS A 33 14.04 -13.53 22.03
C LYS A 33 13.02 -12.81 21.16
N ILE A 34 12.15 -13.55 20.46
CA ILE A 34 11.14 -12.93 19.59
C ILE A 34 10.08 -12.17 20.41
N THR A 35 9.79 -12.63 21.63
CA THR A 35 8.88 -11.93 22.55
C THR A 35 9.47 -10.60 22.99
N ALA A 36 10.76 -10.60 23.39
CA ALA A 36 11.47 -9.37 23.75
C ALA A 36 11.52 -8.38 22.57
N ASP A 37 11.80 -8.86 21.36
CA ASP A 37 11.78 -8.02 20.15
C ASP A 37 10.41 -7.40 19.90
N ARG A 38 9.35 -8.20 19.99
CA ARG A 38 7.98 -7.73 19.81
C ARG A 38 7.63 -6.67 20.84
N ASP A 39 7.96 -6.88 22.10
CA ASP A 39 7.64 -5.93 23.16
C ASP A 39 8.42 -4.61 22.99
N ALA A 40 9.68 -4.67 22.52
CA ALA A 40 10.44 -3.50 22.12
C ALA A 40 9.81 -2.75 20.93
N VAL A 41 9.31 -3.48 19.92
CA VAL A 41 8.56 -2.88 18.79
C VAL A 41 7.28 -2.19 19.28
N LEU A 42 6.50 -2.84 20.15
CA LEU A 42 5.28 -2.25 20.70
C LEU A 42 5.58 -0.98 21.50
N ALA A 43 6.63 -0.99 22.33
CA ALA A 43 7.07 0.18 23.07
C ALA A 43 7.51 1.33 22.14
N PHE A 44 8.25 1.01 21.08
CA PHE A 44 8.63 1.98 20.05
C PHE A 44 7.40 2.57 19.36
N LEU A 45 6.45 1.75 18.90
CA LEU A 45 5.24 2.23 18.22
C LEU A 45 4.41 3.15 19.14
N LYS A 46 4.26 2.79 20.42
CA LYS A 46 3.60 3.65 21.40
C LYS A 46 4.34 4.98 21.60
N LYS A 47 5.67 4.94 21.69
CA LYS A 47 6.53 6.14 21.79
C LYS A 47 6.38 7.06 20.56
N GLN A 48 6.19 6.48 19.38
CA GLN A 48 5.91 7.24 18.15
C GLN A 48 4.48 7.84 18.13
N GLY A 49 3.58 7.46 19.03
CA GLY A 49 2.22 8.02 19.13
C GLY A 49 1.13 7.19 18.44
N PHE A 50 1.40 5.93 18.12
CA PHE A 50 0.36 4.99 17.69
C PHE A 50 -0.44 4.49 18.91
N ALA A 51 -1.76 4.48 18.78
CA ALA A 51 -2.65 3.96 19.82
C ALA A 51 -2.70 2.44 19.77
N ASP A 52 -3.01 1.80 20.91
CA ASP A 52 -3.12 0.33 20.98
C ASP A 52 -4.15 -0.25 20.00
N ALA A 53 -5.22 0.48 19.70
CA ALA A 53 -6.24 0.07 18.74
C ALA A 53 -5.74 0.11 17.27
N GLU A 54 -4.66 0.84 17.00
CA GLU A 54 -4.05 0.92 15.66
C GLU A 54 -3.01 -0.19 15.45
N ILE A 55 -2.68 -0.97 16.49
CA ILE A 55 -1.59 -1.95 16.49
C ILE A 55 -2.17 -3.36 16.65
N GLU A 56 -1.92 -4.21 15.67
CA GLU A 56 -2.32 -5.61 15.66
C GLU A 56 -1.09 -6.53 15.76
N ARG A 57 -1.16 -7.51 16.66
CA ARG A 57 -0.14 -8.54 16.80
C ARG A 57 -0.50 -9.73 15.93
N GLN A 58 0.36 -10.04 14.96
CA GLN A 58 0.14 -11.18 14.08
C GLN A 58 0.61 -12.49 14.74
N PRO A 59 -0.01 -13.64 14.40
CA PRO A 59 0.38 -14.93 14.95
C PRO A 59 1.86 -15.25 14.75
N THR A 60 2.49 -15.80 15.79
CA THR A 60 3.85 -16.29 15.71
C THR A 60 3.90 -17.62 14.97
N LYS A 61 4.78 -17.73 13.97
CA LYS A 61 5.03 -18.95 13.20
C LYS A 61 6.37 -19.53 13.65
N THR A 62 6.41 -20.85 13.79
CA THR A 62 7.62 -21.59 14.15
C THR A 62 7.96 -22.58 13.05
N LEU A 63 9.22 -22.63 12.68
CA LEU A 63 9.79 -23.57 11.74
C LEU A 63 10.83 -24.44 12.46
N ASP A 64 10.57 -25.75 12.57
CA ASP A 64 11.60 -26.74 12.94
C ASP A 64 12.24 -27.25 11.64
N LYS A 65 13.53 -26.95 11.47
CA LYS A 65 14.28 -27.28 10.27
C LYS A 65 14.65 -28.75 10.18
N LEU A 66 14.83 -29.42 11.33
CA LEU A 66 15.17 -30.85 11.36
C LEU A 66 13.96 -31.77 11.17
N ALA A 67 12.74 -31.24 11.30
CA ALA A 67 11.50 -31.97 11.05
C ALA A 67 11.05 -31.91 9.57
N ARG A 68 11.79 -31.22 8.69
CA ARG A 68 11.51 -31.24 7.24
C ARG A 68 12.30 -32.37 6.58
N ASP A 69 11.59 -33.42 6.16
CA ASP A 69 12.13 -34.65 5.58
C ASP A 69 12.95 -34.52 4.27
N PHE A 70 13.14 -33.32 3.71
CA PHE A 70 13.58 -33.21 2.30
C PHE A 70 14.77 -32.31 1.98
N ASN A 71 15.40 -31.63 2.94
CA ASN A 71 16.64 -30.89 2.67
C ASN A 71 17.39 -30.58 3.96
N GLN A 72 18.22 -31.53 4.42
CA GLN A 72 19.34 -31.19 5.30
C GLN A 72 20.38 -30.43 4.47
N ALA A 73 20.15 -29.13 4.28
CA ALA A 73 21.20 -28.23 3.82
C ALA A 73 22.32 -28.28 4.86
N GLN A 74 23.40 -28.99 4.54
CA GLN A 74 24.59 -29.04 5.38
C GLN A 74 25.10 -27.61 5.61
N GLY A 75 25.03 -27.13 6.86
CA GLY A 75 25.54 -25.81 7.25
C GLY A 75 24.56 -24.90 8.00
N GLU A 76 23.30 -25.29 8.21
CA GLU A 76 22.39 -24.47 9.01
C GLU A 76 22.67 -24.61 10.52
N ARG A 77 23.15 -23.52 11.13
CA ARG A 77 23.58 -23.48 12.54
C ARG A 77 22.45 -23.59 13.55
N PHE A 78 21.23 -23.14 13.24
CA PHE A 78 20.11 -23.07 14.18
C PHE A 78 18.93 -23.94 13.74
N ARG A 79 18.39 -24.74 14.67
CA ARG A 79 17.28 -25.68 14.45
C ARG A 79 15.92 -25.03 14.30
N TYR A 80 15.61 -24.06 15.17
CA TYR A 80 14.30 -23.40 15.22
C TYR A 80 14.41 -21.99 14.66
N VAL A 81 13.50 -21.64 13.75
CA VAL A 81 13.29 -20.26 13.30
C VAL A 81 11.88 -19.85 13.70
N VAL A 82 11.78 -18.72 14.41
CA VAL A 82 10.52 -18.16 14.86
C VAL A 82 10.33 -16.80 14.18
N THR A 83 9.18 -16.62 13.55
CA THR A 83 8.80 -15.37 12.90
C THR A 83 7.49 -14.86 13.47
N THR A 84 7.37 -13.55 13.58
CA THR A 84 6.13 -12.87 13.95
C THR A 84 6.10 -11.51 13.29
N SER A 85 4.95 -10.86 13.26
CA SER A 85 4.85 -9.50 12.77
C SER A 85 3.93 -8.66 13.63
N VAL A 86 4.17 -7.36 13.61
CA VAL A 86 3.30 -6.35 14.21
C VAL A 86 2.81 -5.48 13.08
N GLU A 87 1.49 -5.42 12.90
CA GLU A 87 0.85 -4.58 11.89
C GLU A 87 0.30 -3.32 12.53
N VAL A 88 0.51 -2.19 11.87
CA VAL A 88 -0.06 -0.90 12.25
C VAL A 88 -0.99 -0.45 11.15
N THR A 89 -2.28 -0.34 11.47
CA THR A 89 -3.30 0.19 10.56
C THR A 89 -3.83 1.49 11.14
N THR A 90 -3.56 2.61 10.46
CA THR A 90 -3.86 3.95 10.97
C THR A 90 -4.23 4.92 9.86
N ASN A 91 -4.98 5.96 10.22
CA ASN A 91 -5.25 7.10 9.32
C ASN A 91 -4.13 8.17 9.40
N LYS A 92 -3.14 8.00 10.29
CA LYS A 92 -2.02 8.93 10.49
C LYS A 92 -0.89 8.65 9.51
N VAL A 93 -1.15 8.87 8.23
CA VAL A 93 -0.23 8.58 7.12
C VAL A 93 1.13 9.26 7.28
N ASP A 94 1.15 10.53 7.71
CA ASP A 94 2.40 11.27 7.91
C ASP A 94 3.22 10.72 9.10
N LEU A 95 2.53 10.20 10.12
CA LEU A 95 3.18 9.63 11.30
C LEU A 95 3.89 8.31 10.96
N VAL A 96 3.28 7.48 10.12
CA VAL A 96 3.92 6.24 9.63
C VAL A 96 5.19 6.57 8.85
N ARG A 97 5.17 7.61 8.01
CA ARG A 97 6.34 8.06 7.27
C ARG A 97 7.48 8.49 8.20
N SER A 98 7.19 9.31 9.22
CA SER A 98 8.23 9.73 10.19
C SER A 98 8.74 8.55 11.02
N ALA A 99 7.84 7.67 11.49
CA ALA A 99 8.19 6.51 12.29
C ALA A 99 9.06 5.49 11.53
N THR A 100 8.86 5.36 10.20
CA THR A 100 9.70 4.50 9.37
C THR A 100 11.16 4.95 9.39
N GLY A 101 11.43 6.27 9.37
CA GLY A 101 12.78 6.82 9.50
C GLY A 101 13.40 6.64 10.88
N ALA A 102 12.58 6.42 11.92
CA ALA A 102 13.03 6.19 13.29
C ALA A 102 13.27 4.69 13.62
N THR A 103 13.08 3.78 12.65
CA THR A 103 13.29 2.33 12.85
C THR A 103 14.72 1.95 13.22
N GLU A 104 15.70 2.82 12.96
CA GLU A 104 17.08 2.64 13.45
C GLU A 104 17.16 2.53 14.98
N GLU A 105 16.20 3.12 15.72
CA GLU A 105 16.11 2.95 17.19
C GLU A 105 15.88 1.49 17.57
N LEU A 106 15.10 0.75 16.79
CA LEU A 106 14.84 -0.68 17.00
C LEU A 106 16.11 -1.51 16.76
N LEU A 107 16.87 -1.16 15.72
CA LEU A 107 18.15 -1.80 15.44
C LEU A 107 19.15 -1.58 16.60
N LYS A 108 19.21 -0.37 17.15
CA LYS A 108 20.04 -0.05 18.34
C LYS A 108 19.59 -0.81 19.58
N ALA A 109 18.30 -1.10 19.72
CA ALA A 109 17.75 -1.96 20.77
C ALA A 109 18.00 -3.46 20.52
N GLY A 110 18.70 -3.83 19.44
CA GLY A 110 19.02 -5.21 19.09
C GLY A 110 17.90 -5.96 18.38
N VAL A 111 16.83 -5.27 17.99
CA VAL A 111 15.71 -5.84 17.23
C VAL A 111 16.08 -5.90 15.76
N ILE A 112 16.00 -7.10 15.19
CA ILE A 112 16.25 -7.32 13.76
C ILE A 112 14.91 -7.27 13.04
N LEU A 113 14.69 -6.20 12.29
CA LEU A 113 13.57 -6.09 11.37
C LEU A 113 13.90 -6.89 10.12
N ASP A 114 13.04 -7.85 9.81
CA ASP A 114 13.12 -8.63 8.60
C ASP A 114 12.58 -7.79 7.44
N SER A 115 13.50 -7.21 6.67
CA SER A 115 13.20 -6.37 5.50
C SER A 115 12.69 -7.19 4.31
N GLU A 116 12.75 -8.52 4.40
CA GLU A 116 12.28 -9.42 3.36
C GLU A 116 10.75 -9.34 3.26
N ASN A 117 10.29 -8.54 2.31
CA ASN A 117 8.88 -8.39 2.03
C ASN A 117 8.38 -9.69 1.36
N GLN A 118 7.99 -10.67 2.18
CA GLN A 118 7.53 -12.00 1.73
C GLN A 118 6.33 -11.93 0.76
N THR A 119 5.64 -10.79 0.71
CA THR A 119 4.48 -10.59 -0.16
C THR A 119 4.79 -9.77 -1.42
N GLY A 120 6.01 -9.24 -1.55
CA GLY A 120 6.42 -8.38 -2.67
C GLY A 120 5.69 -7.03 -2.72
N ARG A 121 5.15 -6.54 -1.60
CA ARG A 121 4.09 -5.52 -1.58
C ARG A 121 4.42 -4.07 -1.23
N ALA A 122 5.63 -3.55 -1.19
CA ALA A 122 5.89 -2.24 -0.54
C ALA A 122 5.43 -2.19 0.94
N ASN A 123 6.30 -1.67 1.79
CA ASN A 123 6.07 -1.62 3.22
C ASN A 123 6.82 -0.41 3.78
N PRO A 124 6.13 0.63 4.29
CA PRO A 124 4.69 0.75 4.51
C PRO A 124 3.83 0.81 3.23
N ARG A 125 2.56 0.45 3.33
CA ARG A 125 1.55 0.56 2.27
C ARG A 125 0.60 1.72 2.55
N PHE A 126 0.35 2.56 1.54
CA PHE A 126 -0.60 3.66 1.63
C PHE A 126 -1.83 3.41 0.77
N VAL A 127 -3.02 3.59 1.35
CA VAL A 127 -4.33 3.27 0.75
C VAL A 127 -5.19 4.54 0.72
N VAL A 128 -6.00 4.65 -0.34
CA VAL A 128 -7.04 5.69 -0.48
C VAL A 128 -8.39 5.01 -0.28
N THR A 129 -8.94 5.09 0.93
CA THR A 129 -10.23 4.50 1.29
C THR A 129 -11.40 5.38 0.86
N LYS A 130 -11.23 6.71 0.87
CA LYS A 130 -12.21 7.72 0.44
C LYS A 130 -12.35 7.85 -1.07
N PHE A 131 -11.87 6.87 -1.83
CA PHE A 131 -12.00 6.87 -3.27
C PHE A 131 -13.47 6.91 -3.73
N ASN A 132 -14.37 6.21 -3.03
CA ASN A 132 -15.79 6.18 -3.36
C ASN A 132 -16.43 7.58 -3.32
N ASP A 133 -15.98 8.43 -2.40
CA ASP A 133 -16.49 9.81 -2.25
C ASP A 133 -16.02 10.71 -3.39
N LEU A 134 -14.86 10.42 -3.97
CA LEU A 134 -14.30 11.18 -5.10
C LEU A 134 -14.87 10.75 -6.46
N ARG A 135 -15.53 9.59 -6.55
CA ARG A 135 -16.05 9.07 -7.83
C ARG A 135 -17.01 10.04 -8.54
N PRO A 136 -18.02 10.62 -7.89
CA PRO A 136 -18.97 11.50 -8.57
C PRO A 136 -18.28 12.75 -9.13
N GLU A 137 -17.35 13.33 -8.37
CA GLU A 137 -16.61 14.52 -8.78
C GLU A 137 -15.67 14.23 -9.97
N LEU A 138 -14.97 13.10 -9.93
CA LEU A 138 -14.11 12.66 -11.04
C LEU A 138 -14.90 12.38 -12.31
N LEU A 139 -16.08 11.76 -12.20
CA LEU A 139 -16.95 11.50 -13.34
C LEU A 139 -17.48 12.81 -13.93
N ALA A 140 -17.94 13.75 -13.09
CA ALA A 140 -18.41 15.06 -13.53
C ALA A 140 -17.29 15.83 -14.27
N ALA A 141 -16.07 15.80 -13.74
CA ALA A 141 -14.91 16.39 -14.40
C ALA A 141 -14.60 15.72 -15.75
N ALA A 142 -14.71 14.38 -15.85
CA ALA A 142 -14.45 13.63 -17.08
C ALA A 142 -15.52 13.92 -18.14
N THR A 143 -16.79 14.02 -17.75
CA THR A 143 -17.88 14.43 -18.65
C THR A 143 -17.67 15.85 -19.17
N LYS A 144 -17.27 16.80 -18.28
CA LYS A 144 -16.99 18.19 -18.68
C LYS A 144 -15.82 18.27 -19.66
N ASN A 145 -14.75 17.53 -19.41
CA ASN A 145 -13.59 17.45 -20.30
C ASN A 145 -13.99 16.86 -21.68
N ALA A 146 -14.73 15.75 -21.69
CA ALA A 146 -15.20 15.13 -22.93
C ALA A 146 -16.11 16.04 -23.75
N ARG A 147 -16.99 16.82 -23.09
CA ARG A 147 -17.85 17.80 -23.75
C ARG A 147 -17.04 18.94 -24.36
N SER A 148 -16.06 19.49 -23.63
CA SER A 148 -15.19 20.55 -24.18
C SER A 148 -14.41 20.09 -25.42
N ILE A 149 -13.92 18.83 -25.42
CA ILE A 149 -13.28 18.23 -26.60
C ILE A 149 -14.29 18.07 -27.75
N ALA A 150 -15.52 17.62 -27.44
CA ALA A 150 -16.59 17.51 -28.43
C ALA A 150 -16.94 18.87 -29.05
N GLU A 151 -17.00 19.94 -28.24
CA GLU A 151 -17.33 21.30 -28.67
C GLU A 151 -16.29 21.84 -29.64
N GLN A 152 -15.01 21.63 -29.34
CA GLN A 152 -13.92 22.02 -30.24
C GLN A 152 -13.96 21.24 -31.55
N PHE A 153 -14.16 19.91 -31.49
CA PHE A 153 -14.25 19.08 -32.68
C PHE A 153 -15.46 19.43 -33.57
N ALA A 154 -16.61 19.72 -32.95
CA ALA A 154 -17.79 20.14 -33.67
C ALA A 154 -17.57 21.49 -34.34
N ALA A 155 -16.95 22.45 -33.65
CA ALA A 155 -16.59 23.75 -34.21
C ALA A 155 -15.67 23.62 -35.43
N ASP A 156 -14.63 22.78 -35.34
CA ASP A 156 -13.72 22.50 -36.46
C ASP A 156 -14.42 21.83 -37.66
N SER A 157 -15.52 21.12 -37.40
CA SER A 157 -16.32 20.42 -38.41
C SER A 157 -17.53 21.24 -38.90
N GLY A 158 -17.72 22.47 -38.42
CA GLY A 158 -18.88 23.32 -38.74
C GLY A 158 -20.22 22.83 -38.16
N ALA A 159 -20.18 21.91 -37.20
CA ALA A 159 -21.35 21.37 -36.51
C ALA A 159 -21.46 21.89 -35.07
N LYS A 160 -22.60 21.64 -34.42
CA LYS A 160 -22.81 21.91 -32.99
C LYS A 160 -22.94 20.61 -32.22
N VAL A 161 -22.43 20.59 -30.98
CA VAL A 161 -22.59 19.45 -30.09
C VAL A 161 -24.04 19.38 -29.57
N GLY A 162 -24.64 18.20 -29.72
CA GLY A 162 -25.96 17.85 -29.21
C GLY A 162 -25.92 17.11 -27.87
N GLY A 163 -26.95 16.30 -27.62
CA GLY A 163 -27.06 15.49 -26.41
C GLY A 163 -26.01 14.38 -26.34
N ILE A 164 -25.83 13.80 -25.15
CA ILE A 164 -25.05 12.58 -24.99
C ILE A 164 -25.90 11.41 -25.51
N ARG A 165 -25.38 10.70 -26.51
CA ARG A 165 -26.01 9.49 -27.08
C ARG A 165 -25.65 8.24 -26.29
N SER A 166 -24.39 8.14 -25.88
CA SER A 166 -23.86 7.02 -25.13
C SER A 166 -22.73 7.47 -24.21
N ALA A 167 -22.61 6.83 -23.06
CA ALA A 167 -21.53 7.05 -22.11
C ALA A 167 -21.04 5.69 -21.62
N ASN A 168 -19.74 5.43 -21.79
CA ASN A 168 -19.07 4.24 -21.30
C ASN A 168 -17.94 4.67 -20.35
N GLN A 169 -18.09 4.32 -19.07
CA GLN A 169 -17.05 4.57 -18.08
C GLN A 169 -15.99 3.47 -18.17
N GLY A 170 -14.76 3.86 -18.53
CA GLY A 170 -13.61 2.95 -18.55
C GLY A 170 -13.08 2.63 -17.15
N SER A 171 -11.97 1.89 -17.11
CA SER A 171 -11.34 1.53 -15.84
C SER A 171 -10.76 2.75 -15.12
N ILE A 172 -10.91 2.77 -13.80
CA ILE A 172 -10.26 3.75 -12.93
C ILE A 172 -8.96 3.14 -12.44
N GLN A 173 -7.86 3.86 -12.66
CA GLN A 173 -6.52 3.40 -12.30
C GLN A 173 -5.94 4.35 -11.25
N ILE A 174 -5.29 3.78 -10.23
CA ILE A 174 -4.64 4.53 -9.15
C ILE A 174 -3.14 4.21 -9.25
N TYR A 175 -2.34 5.22 -9.54
CA TYR A 175 -0.88 5.13 -9.64
C TYR A 175 -0.20 5.79 -8.45
N GLY A 176 1.09 5.48 -8.25
CA GLY A 176 1.98 6.33 -7.48
C GLY A 176 2.23 7.66 -8.20
N THR A 177 2.66 8.68 -7.46
CA THR A 177 3.05 9.99 -8.04
C THR A 177 4.19 9.90 -9.06
N ASP A 178 5.00 8.85 -9.02
CA ASP A 178 6.09 8.57 -9.96
C ASP A 178 5.60 7.94 -11.28
N GLY A 179 4.28 7.70 -11.42
CA GLY A 179 3.69 7.05 -12.59
C GLY A 179 3.83 5.53 -12.59
N ASN A 180 4.43 4.94 -11.55
CA ASN A 180 4.48 3.49 -11.40
C ASN A 180 3.13 2.97 -10.91
N ASP A 181 2.75 1.81 -11.44
CA ASP A 181 1.56 1.10 -11.00
C ASP A 181 1.82 0.53 -9.60
N GLU A 182 1.42 1.27 -8.58
CA GLU A 182 1.52 0.84 -7.19
C GLU A 182 0.52 -0.28 -6.81
N SER A 183 -0.34 -0.69 -7.75
CA SER A 183 -1.13 -1.91 -7.62
C SER A 183 -0.38 -3.15 -8.12
N ALA A 184 0.77 -2.99 -8.81
CA ALA A 184 1.61 -4.09 -9.21
C ALA A 184 2.31 -4.73 -7.99
N PRO A 185 2.34 -6.08 -7.89
CA PRO A 185 3.33 -6.72 -7.04
C PRO A 185 4.71 -6.23 -7.50
N PHE A 186 5.61 -5.93 -6.56
CA PHE A 186 6.97 -5.42 -6.80
C PHE A 186 7.17 -3.90 -6.96
N SER A 187 6.19 -3.03 -6.67
CA SER A 187 6.51 -1.59 -6.56
C SER A 187 7.46 -1.36 -5.37
N PRO A 188 8.71 -0.88 -5.58
CA PRO A 188 9.69 -0.69 -4.52
C PRO A 188 9.38 0.53 -3.64
N THR A 189 8.43 1.36 -4.05
CA THR A 189 8.09 2.61 -3.39
C THR A 189 6.59 2.62 -3.14
N SER A 190 6.17 2.86 -1.88
CA SER A 190 4.82 3.33 -1.61
C SER A 190 4.82 4.78 -1.22
N THR A 191 4.23 5.61 -2.08
CA THR A 191 4.06 7.03 -1.81
C THR A 191 2.66 7.33 -1.23
N PRO A 192 2.56 8.13 -0.15
CA PRO A 192 1.31 8.72 0.32
C PRO A 192 0.57 9.56 -0.71
N ALA A 193 1.27 10.12 -1.70
CA ALA A 193 0.63 10.83 -2.80
C ALA A 193 0.30 9.83 -3.90
N LYS A 194 -0.97 9.75 -4.27
CA LYS A 194 -1.47 8.88 -5.33
C LYS A 194 -2.06 9.71 -6.45
N LYS A 195 -1.94 9.23 -7.67
CA LYS A 195 -2.55 9.82 -8.85
C LYS A 195 -3.69 8.94 -9.33
N ILE A 196 -4.91 9.46 -9.28
CA ILE A 196 -6.10 8.78 -9.76
C ILE A 196 -6.35 9.22 -11.20
N ARG A 197 -6.43 8.26 -12.12
CA ARG A 197 -6.77 8.48 -13.52
C ARG A 197 -8.10 7.81 -13.84
N VAL A 198 -9.02 8.59 -14.39
CA VAL A 198 -10.30 8.11 -14.91
C VAL A 198 -10.35 8.37 -16.40
N VAL A 199 -10.62 7.31 -17.16
CA VAL A 199 -10.85 7.40 -18.61
C VAL A 199 -12.30 7.01 -18.87
N SER A 200 -13.08 7.93 -19.44
CA SER A 200 -14.47 7.66 -19.83
C SER A 200 -14.66 8.02 -21.31
N THR A 201 -15.40 7.20 -22.03
CA THR A 201 -15.72 7.41 -23.44
C THR A 201 -17.16 7.88 -23.56
N PHE A 202 -17.37 9.02 -24.22
CA PHE A 202 -18.68 9.61 -24.45
C PHE A 202 -18.93 9.76 -25.94
N GLU A 203 -20.11 9.42 -26.39
CA GLU A 203 -20.60 9.68 -27.74
C GLU A 203 -21.61 10.81 -27.68
N PHE A 204 -21.36 11.85 -28.48
CA PHE A 204 -22.23 13.00 -28.60
C PHE A 204 -22.84 13.00 -30.00
N GLU A 205 -24.09 13.43 -30.08
CA GLU A 205 -24.70 13.76 -31.38
C GLU A 205 -24.17 15.09 -31.88
N LEU A 206 -24.09 15.24 -33.20
CA LEU A 206 -23.79 16.50 -33.86
C LEU A 206 -25.07 17.03 -34.53
N LYS A 207 -25.25 18.34 -34.50
CA LYS A 207 -26.36 19.07 -35.12
C LYS A 207 -25.86 20.11 -36.10
#